data_AF-A0A7X9C0T6-F1
#
_entry.id   AF-A0A7X9C0T6-F1
#
_cell.length_a   1.000
_cell.length_b   1.000
_cell.length_c   1.000
_cell.angle_alpha   90.00
_cell.angle_beta   90.00
_cell.angle_gamma   90.00
#
_symmetry.space_group_name_H-M   'P 1'
#
loop_
_entity.id
_entity.type
_entity.pdbx_description
1 polymer ?
#
loop_
_entity_poly.entity_id
_entity_poly.type
_entity_poly.pdbx_seq_one_letter_code
_entity_poly.pdbx_strand_id
1 'polypeptide(L)'
;MDYELYMDTAVLAGKIMLESNAETYRVEETVTRILQKTDLEMIDAIAITTGLIATLDNSNMDAITVVKRISNRTTNLSKITRVNDVSRKFTEGSITIQEAYSFLQNIDDIQYNSFRKNLATFIFVQM
;
A
#
# COMPACT_ATOMS: atom_id res chain seq x y z
N MET A 1 11.43 3.99 18.17
CA MET A 1 11.04 3.60 16.80
C MET A 1 10.28 4.75 16.21
N ASP A 2 10.47 5.08 14.94
CA ASP A 2 9.67 6.10 14.26
C ASP A 2 8.34 5.49 13.81
N TYR A 3 7.39 5.38 14.73
CA TYR A 3 6.07 4.79 14.47
C TYR A 3 5.26 5.58 13.44
N GLU A 4 5.56 6.87 13.29
CA GLU A 4 4.95 7.74 12.29
C GLU A 4 5.28 7.24 10.88
N LEU A 5 6.53 6.89 10.60
CA LEU A 5 6.92 6.35 9.30
C LEU A 5 6.25 5.00 8.97
N TYR A 6 6.07 4.11 9.97
CA TYR A 6 5.34 2.85 9.77
C TYR A 6 3.87 3.12 9.44
N MET A 7 3.23 4.02 10.18
CA MET A 7 1.85 4.44 9.93
C MET A 7 1.70 5.07 8.55
N ASP A 8 2.57 6.01 8.19
CA ASP A 8 2.56 6.68 6.89
C ASP A 8 2.75 5.69 5.73
N THR A 9 3.65 4.72 5.90
CA THR A 9 3.88 3.65 4.91
C THR A 9 2.64 2.78 4.74
N ALA A 10 2.04 2.34 5.85
CA ALA A 10 0.85 1.50 5.82
C ALA A 10 -0.36 2.24 5.21
N VAL A 11 -0.60 3.48 5.62
CA VAL A 11 -1.68 4.33 5.09
C VAL A 11 -1.47 4.63 3.62
N LEU A 12 -0.23 4.89 3.17
CA LEU A 12 0.09 5.08 1.76
C LEU A 12 -0.19 3.81 0.94
N ALA A 13 0.26 2.64 1.40
CA ALA A 13 -0.04 1.36 0.76
C ALA A 13 -1.54 1.13 0.64
N GLY A 14 -2.29 1.30 1.74
CA GLY A 14 -3.73 1.10 1.77
C GLY A 14 -4.47 2.10 0.86
N LYS A 15 -4.04 3.36 0.84
CA LYS A 15 -4.57 4.38 -0.08
C LYS A 15 -4.37 3.96 -1.54
N ILE A 16 -3.16 3.58 -1.94
CA ILE A 16 -2.87 3.16 -3.32
C ILE A 16 -3.74 1.96 -3.71
N MET A 17 -3.91 0.98 -2.82
CA MET A 17 -4.74 -0.18 -3.08
C MET A 17 -6.22 0.18 -3.25
N LEU A 18 -6.78 1.03 -2.38
CA LEU A 18 -8.17 1.49 -2.48
C LEU A 18 -8.41 2.37 -3.72
N GLU A 19 -7.47 3.25 -4.05
CA GLU A 19 -7.51 4.04 -5.29
C GLU A 19 -7.41 3.13 -6.54
N SER A 20 -6.87 1.93 -6.40
CA SER A 20 -6.71 0.94 -7.47
C SER A 20 -7.85 -0.09 -7.58
N ASN A 21 -8.94 0.08 -6.81
CA ASN A 21 -10.06 -0.87 -6.67
C ASN A 21 -9.64 -2.27 -6.14
N ALA A 22 -8.68 -2.34 -5.23
CA ALA A 22 -8.42 -3.57 -4.50
C ALA A 22 -9.59 -3.94 -3.57
N GLU A 23 -9.83 -5.24 -3.40
CA GLU A 23 -10.77 -5.76 -2.42
C GLU A 23 -10.41 -5.32 -1.00
N THR A 24 -11.39 -4.85 -0.23
CA THR A 24 -11.18 -4.19 1.08
C THR A 24 -10.40 -5.05 2.05
N TYR A 25 -10.71 -6.35 2.15
CA TYR A 25 -10.01 -7.26 3.05
C TYR A 25 -8.50 -7.38 2.72
N ARG A 26 -8.12 -7.26 1.44
CA ARG A 26 -6.70 -7.30 1.02
C ARG A 26 -5.98 -6.00 1.38
N VAL A 27 -6.71 -4.89 1.38
CA VAL A 27 -6.21 -3.60 1.85
C VAL A 27 -5.94 -3.67 3.35
N GLU A 28 -6.93 -4.11 4.13
CA GLU A 28 -6.82 -4.29 5.58
C GLU A 28 -5.65 -5.21 5.92
N GLU A 29 -5.57 -6.38 5.29
CA GLU A 29 -4.47 -7.32 5.49
C GLU A 29 -3.11 -6.67 5.20
N THR A 30 -2.99 -5.87 4.15
CA THR A 30 -1.73 -5.22 3.77
C THR A 30 -1.32 -4.16 4.78
N VAL A 31 -2.26 -3.32 5.22
CA VAL A 31 -2.03 -2.27 6.22
C VAL A 31 -1.63 -2.93 7.54
N THR A 32 -2.41 -3.90 8.02
CA THR A 32 -2.12 -4.65 9.24
C THR A 32 -0.76 -5.33 9.17
N ARG A 33 -0.41 -5.97 8.04
CA ARG A 33 0.88 -6.67 7.89
C ARG A 33 2.08 -5.72 7.98
N ILE A 34 1.99 -4.52 7.41
CA ILE A 34 3.04 -3.49 7.52
C ILE A 34 3.17 -3.04 8.99
N LEU A 35 2.04 -2.77 9.64
CA LEU A 35 1.99 -2.30 11.02
C LEU A 35 2.44 -3.37 12.03
N GLN A 36 2.23 -4.66 11.75
CA GLN A 36 2.68 -5.78 12.57
C GLN A 36 4.20 -5.91 12.68
N LYS A 37 4.97 -5.16 11.88
CA LYS A 37 6.41 -5.00 12.08
C LYS A 37 6.79 -4.00 13.16
N THR A 38 5.81 -3.29 13.72
CA THR A 38 5.97 -2.57 14.98
C THR A 38 5.74 -3.57 16.10
N ASP A 39 6.55 -3.55 17.16
CA ASP A 39 6.40 -4.43 18.34
C ASP A 39 5.21 -3.99 19.23
N LEU A 40 4.12 -3.51 18.63
CA LEU A 40 2.95 -2.94 19.31
C LEU A 40 1.85 -4.00 19.47
N GLU A 41 1.08 -3.86 20.55
CA GLU A 41 0.11 -4.85 20.99
C GLU A 41 -1.21 -4.78 20.21
N MET A 42 -1.64 -3.58 19.81
CA MET A 42 -2.93 -3.37 19.15
C MET A 42 -2.78 -2.65 17.82
N ILE A 43 -3.26 -3.30 16.77
CA ILE A 43 -3.18 -2.86 15.37
C ILE A 43 -4.53 -3.12 14.72
N ASP A 44 -5.23 -2.05 14.34
CA ASP A 44 -6.51 -2.14 13.65
C ASP A 44 -6.43 -1.41 12.31
N ALA A 45 -6.96 -2.04 11.25
CA ALA A 45 -7.11 -1.46 9.94
C ALA A 45 -8.51 -1.75 9.40
N ILE A 46 -9.24 -0.70 9.02
CA ILE A 46 -10.60 -0.80 8.48
C ILE A 46 -10.64 -0.06 7.15
N ALA A 47 -11.00 -0.78 6.09
CA ALA A 47 -11.16 -0.25 4.75
C ALA A 47 -12.64 -0.19 4.36
N ILE A 48 -13.12 1.01 4.04
CA ILE A 48 -14.47 1.25 3.54
C ILE A 48 -14.44 1.88 2.15
N THR A 49 -15.60 1.96 1.49
CA THR A 49 -15.74 2.46 0.12
C THR A 49 -15.26 3.91 -0.08
N THR A 50 -15.01 4.69 0.95
CA THR A 50 -14.50 6.07 0.76
C THR A 50 -13.42 6.44 1.77
N GLY A 51 -12.89 5.46 2.50
CA GLY A 51 -12.05 5.73 3.66
C GLY A 51 -11.19 4.55 4.05
N LEU A 52 -10.03 4.87 4.59
CA LEU A 52 -9.16 3.96 5.31
C LEU A 52 -8.98 4.51 6.72
N ILE A 53 -9.14 3.66 7.72
CA ILE A 53 -8.88 3.97 9.12
C ILE A 53 -7.80 2.99 9.57
N ALA A 54 -6.73 3.51 10.17
CA ALA A 54 -5.65 2.70 10.72
C ALA A 54 -5.31 3.21 12.12
N THR A 55 -5.18 2.29 13.08
CA THR A 55 -4.87 2.60 14.47
C THR A 55 -3.68 1.75 14.94
N LEU A 56 -2.76 2.41 15.65
CA LEU A 56 -1.70 1.79 16.43
C LEU A 56 -1.90 2.18 17.89
N ASP A 57 -1.87 1.21 18.80
CA ASP A 57 -1.99 1.45 20.23
C ASP A 57 -1.05 0.52 21.04
N ASN A 58 -0.57 1.03 22.18
CA ASN A 58 0.33 0.33 23.09
C ASN A 58 0.16 0.86 24.52
N SER A 59 0.29 -0.03 25.50
CA SER A 59 0.26 0.29 26.94
C SER A 59 1.19 1.43 27.38
N ASN A 60 2.24 1.74 26.61
CA ASN A 60 3.24 2.77 26.91
C ASN A 60 3.20 3.99 25.97
N MET A 61 2.22 4.11 25.07
CA MET A 61 2.12 5.20 24.09
C MET A 61 0.66 5.65 23.92
N ASP A 62 0.46 6.93 23.58
CA ASP A 62 -0.86 7.37 23.14
C ASP A 62 -1.25 6.71 21.81
N ALA A 63 -2.50 6.28 21.71
CA ALA A 63 -3.02 5.69 20.48
C ALA A 63 -2.93 6.66 19.30
N ILE A 64 -2.39 6.18 18.18
CA ILE A 64 -2.31 6.92 16.92
C ILE A 64 -3.37 6.38 15.97
N THR A 65 -4.36 7.21 15.64
CA THR A 65 -5.37 6.87 14.63
C THR A 65 -5.27 7.80 13.44
N VAL A 66 -5.12 7.23 12.25
CA VAL A 66 -5.13 7.95 10.98
C VAL A 66 -6.40 7.61 10.19
N VAL A 67 -7.09 8.66 9.73
CA VAL A 67 -8.23 8.54 8.82
C VAL A 67 -7.85 9.14 7.47
N LYS A 68 -7.90 8.32 6.42
CA LYS A 68 -7.60 8.74 5.04
C LYS A 68 -8.82 8.61 4.15
N ARG A 69 -9.28 9.75 3.59
CA ARG A 69 -10.35 9.75 2.58
C ARG A 69 -9.83 9.30 1.23
N ILE A 70 -10.59 8.45 0.55
CA ILE A 70 -10.32 8.00 -0.81
C ILE A 70 -11.34 8.67 -1.75
N SER A 71 -10.87 9.58 -2.60
CA SER A 71 -11.73 10.38 -3.47
C SER A 71 -11.73 9.92 -4.92
N ASN A 72 -10.64 9.33 -5.39
CA ASN A 72 -10.45 8.93 -6.79
C ASN A 72 -10.21 7.43 -6.86
N ARG A 73 -10.84 6.76 -7.83
CA ARG A 73 -10.71 5.31 -8.02
C ARG A 73 -10.59 4.98 -9.48
N THR A 74 -9.65 4.09 -9.79
CA THR A 74 -9.48 3.49 -11.11
C THR A 74 -9.03 2.05 -10.92
N THR A 75 -9.28 1.19 -11.89
CA THR A 75 -8.80 -0.19 -11.80
C THR A 75 -7.35 -0.23 -12.25
N ASN A 76 -6.45 -0.59 -11.34
CA ASN A 76 -5.04 -0.74 -11.65
C ASN A 76 -4.41 -1.95 -10.94
N LEU A 77 -4.54 -3.12 -11.58
CA LEU A 77 -3.99 -4.37 -11.05
C LEU A 77 -2.46 -4.35 -10.91
N SER A 78 -1.76 -3.55 -11.74
CA SER A 78 -0.31 -3.42 -11.65
C SER A 78 0.12 -2.74 -10.35
N LYS A 79 -0.55 -1.65 -9.96
CA LYS A 79 -0.30 -0.98 -8.66
C LYS A 79 -0.60 -1.94 -7.51
N ILE A 80 -1.71 -2.66 -7.56
CA ILE A 80 -2.06 -3.66 -6.54
C ILE A 80 -0.95 -4.70 -6.38
N THR A 81 -0.49 -5.31 -7.47
CA THR A 81 0.59 -6.32 -7.42
C THR A 81 1.87 -5.75 -6.84
N ARG A 82 2.22 -4.51 -7.19
CA ARG A 82 3.44 -3.85 -6.72
C ARG A 82 3.38 -3.46 -5.25
N VAL A 83 2.25 -2.95 -4.75
CA VAL A 83 2.07 -2.73 -3.31
C VAL A 83 2.23 -4.04 -2.55
N ASN A 84 1.62 -5.13 -3.03
CA ASN A 84 1.78 -6.44 -2.39
C ASN A 84 3.24 -6.89 -2.35
N ASP A 85 3.99 -6.74 -3.45
CA ASP A 85 5.42 -7.08 -3.51
C ASP A 85 6.24 -6.25 -2.51
N VAL A 86 6.03 -4.94 -2.45
CA VAL A 86 6.69 -4.05 -1.47
C VAL A 86 6.35 -4.47 -0.05
N SER A 87 5.07 -4.73 0.25
CA SER A 87 4.63 -5.15 1.58
C SER A 87 5.29 -6.47 2.01
N ARG A 88 5.40 -7.44 1.10
CA ARG A 88 6.02 -8.75 1.35
C ARG A 88 7.52 -8.61 1.61
N LYS A 89 8.25 -7.94 0.71
CA LYS A 89 9.69 -7.68 0.87
C LYS A 89 10.01 -6.99 2.18
N PHE A 90 9.21 -6.00 2.56
CA PHE A 90 9.35 -5.31 3.84
C PHE A 90 9.13 -6.28 5.02
N THR A 91 8.06 -7.08 4.97
CA THR A 91 7.72 -8.00 6.05
C THR A 91 8.69 -9.18 6.18
N GLU A 92 9.36 -9.54 5.08
CA GLU A 92 10.44 -10.54 5.04
C GLU A 92 11.78 -9.97 5.49
N GLY A 93 11.89 -8.65 5.73
CA GLY A 93 13.13 -7.98 6.10
C GLY A 93 14.11 -7.80 4.95
N SER A 94 13.64 -7.99 3.70
CA SER A 94 14.46 -7.78 2.49
C SER A 94 14.70 -6.30 2.17
N ILE A 95 13.83 -5.42 2.68
CA ILE A 95 13.93 -3.96 2.54
C ILE A 95 13.58 -3.30 3.87
N THR A 96 14.15 -2.12 4.11
CA THR A 96 13.87 -1.26 5.26
C THR A 96 12.52 -0.54 5.12
N ILE A 97 12.01 0.03 6.23
CA ILE A 97 10.77 0.82 6.19
C ILE A 97 10.94 2.08 5.31
N GLN A 98 12.12 2.70 5.32
CA GLN A 98 12.43 3.86 4.48
C GLN A 98 12.40 3.51 2.98
N GLU A 99 12.95 2.35 2.60
CA GLU A 99 12.90 1.86 1.23
C GLU A 99 11.47 1.50 0.81
N ALA A 100 10.71 0.85 1.70
CA ALA A 100 9.31 0.52 1.45
C ALA A 100 8.49 1.79 1.19
N TYR A 101 8.63 2.81 2.04
CA TYR A 101 7.98 4.10 1.86
C TYR A 101 8.35 4.75 0.53
N SER A 102 9.65 4.80 0.22
CA SER A 102 10.16 5.35 -1.05
C SER A 102 9.62 4.61 -2.28
N PHE A 103 9.56 3.27 -2.26
CA PHE A 103 9.00 2.49 -3.36
C PHE A 103 7.49 2.71 -3.56
N LEU A 104 6.75 2.94 -2.46
CA LEU A 104 5.33 3.29 -2.54
C LEU A 104 5.11 4.72 -3.06
N GLN A 105 5.97 5.68 -2.70
CA GLN A 105 5.90 7.04 -3.24
C GLN A 105 6.12 7.07 -4.75
N ASN A 106 7.07 6.27 -5.25
CA ASN A 106 7.42 6.19 -6.67
C ASN A 106 6.63 5.07 -7.39
N ILE A 107 5.46 4.69 -6.85
CA ILE A 107 4.71 3.56 -7.41
C ILE A 107 4.14 3.87 -8.80
N ASP A 108 4.05 5.13 -9.21
CA ASP A 108 3.49 5.51 -10.50
C ASP A 108 4.51 5.50 -11.65
N ASP A 109 5.80 5.60 -11.33
CA ASP A 109 6.86 5.74 -12.33
C ASP A 109 7.26 4.43 -13.02
N ILE A 110 6.89 3.28 -12.44
CA ILE A 110 7.19 1.95 -13.02
C ILE A 110 6.01 1.46 -13.88
N GLN A 111 5.48 2.34 -14.73
CA GLN A 111 4.65 1.89 -15.85
C GLN A 111 5.55 1.37 -16.97
N TYR A 112 5.12 0.28 -17.64
CA TYR A 112 5.77 -0.18 -18.85
C TYR A 112 5.99 0.99 -19.82
N ASN A 113 7.25 1.21 -20.19
CA ASN A 113 7.65 2.23 -21.16
C ASN A 113 6.71 2.20 -22.36
N SER A 114 6.26 3.36 -22.82
CA SER A 114 5.27 3.54 -23.89
C SER A 114 5.57 2.68 -25.12
N PHE A 115 6.85 2.45 -25.40
CA PHE A 115 7.33 1.56 -26.45
C PHE A 115 6.84 0.10 -26.31
N ARG A 116 6.87 -0.48 -25.10
CA ARG A 116 6.42 -1.85 -24.85
C ARG A 116 4.90 -1.98 -24.96
N LYS A 117 4.15 -0.94 -24.55
CA LYS A 117 2.69 -0.88 -24.76
C LYS A 117 2.36 -0.82 -26.24
N ASN A 118 3.00 0.09 -26.98
CA ASN A 118 2.79 0.23 -28.42
C ASN A 118 3.16 -1.02 -29.19
N LEU A 119 4.28 -1.68 -28.84
CA LEU A 119 4.70 -2.93 -29.47
C LEU A 119 3.70 -4.08 -29.23
N ALA A 120 3.19 -4.23 -28.00
CA ALA A 120 2.18 -5.23 -27.68
C ALA A 120 0.87 -4.98 -28.43
N THR A 121 0.43 -3.72 -28.51
CA THR A 121 -0.75 -3.34 -29.31
C THR A 121 -0.55 -3.65 -30.80
N PHE A 122 0.65 -3.38 -31.34
CA PHE A 122 0.96 -3.66 -32.74
C PHE A 122 0.88 -5.16 -33.06
N ILE A 123 1.49 -6.00 -32.21
CA ILE A 123 1.46 -7.46 -32.36
C ILE A 123 0.03 -8.00 -32.26
N PHE A 124 -0.80 -7.43 -31.38
CA PHE A 124 -2.20 -7.85 -31.21
C PHE A 124 -3.09 -7.46 -32.40
N VAL A 125 -2.83 -6.33 -33.06
CA VAL A 125 -3.60 -5.83 -34.22
C VAL A 125 -3.20 -6.53 -35.54
N GLN A 126 -1.98 -7.05 -35.64
CA GLN A 126 -1.52 -7.78 -36.82
C GLN A 126 -1.91 -9.27 -36.83
N MET A 127 -2.52 -9.78 -35.77
CA MET A 127 -3.01 -11.16 -35.66
C MET A 127 -4.43 -11.32 -36.18
#